data_AF-A0A966CNA0-F1
#
_entry.id   AF-A0A966CNA0-F1
#
_cell.length_a   1.000
_cell.length_b   1.000
_cell.length_c   1.000
_cell.angle_alpha   90.00
_cell.angle_beta   90.00
_cell.angle_gamma   90.00
#
_symmetry.space_group_name_H-M   'P 1'
#
loop_
_entity.id
_entity.type
_entity.pdbx_description
1 polymer ?
#
loop_
_entity_poly.entity_id
_entity_poly.type
_entity_poly.pdbx_seq_one_letter_code
_entity_poly.pdbx_strand_id
1 'polypeptide(L)' 'METNELLKKVRKIEIKTRGLSQNIFAGQYHTAFKGRGMTFSEVREYQYGDDVRSIDWNVTARFGRPYIK' A
#
# COMPACT_ATOMS: atom_id res chain seq x y z
N MET A 1 37.66 -17.68 22.64
CA MET A 1 36.63 -17.39 21.60
C MET A 1 35.73 -16.32 22.19
N GLU A 2 35.93 -15.09 21.73
CA GLU A 2 35.48 -13.88 22.43
C GLU A 2 33.96 -13.70 22.33
N THR A 3 33.30 -13.57 23.49
CA THR A 3 31.85 -13.33 23.66
C THR A 3 31.33 -12.19 22.77
N ASN A 4 32.18 -11.20 22.47
CA ASN A 4 31.89 -10.08 21.58
C ASN A 4 31.61 -10.49 20.12
N GLU A 5 32.27 -11.53 19.61
CA GLU A 5 31.99 -12.04 18.26
C GLU A 5 30.65 -12.78 18.21
N LEU A 6 30.32 -13.48 19.29
CA LEU A 6 29.05 -14.17 19.43
C LEU A 6 27.88 -13.18 19.43
N LEU A 7 28.00 -12.10 20.21
CA LEU A 7 26.98 -11.02 20.27
C LEU A 7 26.78 -10.33 18.92
N LYS A 8 27.86 -10.07 18.16
CA LYS A 8 27.77 -9.50 16.80
C LYS A 8 27.04 -10.44 15.84
N LYS A 9 27.28 -11.76 15.92
CA LYS A 9 26.57 -12.76 15.11
C LYS A 9 25.09 -12.83 15.47
N VAL A 10 24.75 -12.86 16.76
CA VAL A 10 23.36 -12.87 17.24
C VAL A 10 22.60 -11.66 16.74
N ARG A 11 23.16 -10.44 16.86
CA ARG A 11 22.53 -9.20 16.39
C ARG A 11 22.30 -9.19 14.88
N LYS A 12 23.22 -9.78 14.10
CA LYS A 12 23.07 -9.92 12.63
C LYS A 12 21.95 -10.89 12.26
N ILE A 13 21.79 -11.98 13.01
CA ILE A 13 20.69 -12.94 12.84
C ILE A 13 19.36 -12.25 13.17
N GLU A 14 19.29 -11.52 14.28
CA GLU A 14 18.09 -10.80 14.72
C GLU A 14 17.59 -9.77 13.69
N ILE A 15 18.51 -8.97 13.11
CA ILE A 15 18.17 -7.98 12.08
C ILE A 15 17.62 -8.66 10.81
N LYS A 16 18.25 -9.76 10.36
CA LYS A 16 17.78 -10.50 9.18
C LYS A 16 16.42 -11.14 9.41
N THR A 17 16.21 -11.75 10.58
CA THR A 17 14.94 -12.39 10.93
C THR A 17 13.82 -11.36 11.07
N ARG A 18 14.11 -10.16 11.58
CA ARG A 18 13.13 -9.07 11.69
C ARG A 18 12.74 -8.50 10.31
N GLY A 19 13.70 -8.35 9.39
CA GLY A 19 13.42 -7.94 8.00
C GLY A 19 12.66 -9.01 7.20
N LEU A 20 12.98 -10.29 7.39
CA LEU A 20 12.24 -11.41 6.80
C LEU A 20 10.82 -11.54 7.37
N SER A 21 10.66 -11.36 8.69
CA SER A 21 9.34 -11.36 9.33
C SER A 21 8.46 -10.22 8.79
N GLN A 22 8.99 -9.01 8.66
CA GLN A 22 8.27 -7.89 8.04
C GLN A 22 7.86 -8.18 6.58
N ASN A 23 8.67 -8.90 5.82
CA ASN A 23 8.34 -9.29 4.44
C ASN A 23 7.39 -10.50 4.34
N ILE A 24 7.34 -11.38 5.34
CA ILE A 24 6.39 -12.51 5.39
C ILE A 24 4.99 -12.01 5.78
N PHE A 25 4.90 -10.93 6.58
CA PHE A 25 3.63 -10.30 6.94
C PHE A 25 3.22 -9.13 6.03
N ALA A 26 4.09 -8.67 5.14
CA ALA A 26 3.78 -7.71 4.06
C ALA A 26 2.96 -8.42 2.96
N GLY A 27 1.68 -8.68 3.25
CA GLY A 27 0.75 -9.34 2.33
C GLY A 27 -0.27 -10.24 3.03
N GLN A 28 -0.06 -10.57 4.30
CA GLN A 28 -0.96 -11.42 5.10
C GLN A 28 -1.77 -10.64 6.16
N TYR A 29 -1.80 -9.32 6.11
CA TYR A 29 -2.87 -8.57 6.77
C TYR A 29 -4.18 -8.80 6.02
N HIS A 30 -4.79 -9.98 6.22
CA HIS A 30 -6.23 -10.13 6.13
C HIS A 30 -6.80 -9.31 7.26
N THR A 31 -7.11 -8.04 6.98
CA THR A 31 -7.93 -7.24 7.87
C THR A 31 -9.20 -8.06 8.19
N ALA A 32 -9.65 -8.09 9.45
CA ALA A 32 -10.94 -8.71 9.80
C ALA A 32 -12.11 -8.06 9.02
N PHE A 33 -11.87 -6.87 8.46
CA PHE A 33 -12.60 -6.34 7.33
C PHE A 33 -12.22 -7.11 6.06
N LYS A 34 -13.10 -8.01 5.65
CA LYS A 34 -13.24 -8.36 4.23
C LYS A 34 -13.61 -7.07 3.50
N GLY A 35 -12.61 -6.28 3.11
CA GLY A 35 -12.80 -5.19 2.16
C GLY A 35 -13.56 -5.82 1.00
N ARG A 36 -14.79 -5.36 0.79
CA ARG A 36 -15.61 -5.79 -0.35
C ARG A 36 -14.67 -5.78 -1.54
N GLY A 37 -14.53 -6.92 -2.21
CA GLY A 37 -13.86 -6.97 -3.49
C GLY A 37 -14.51 -5.93 -4.40
N MET A 38 -13.92 -4.76 -4.45
CA MET A 38 -14.08 -3.76 -5.48
C MET A 38 -12.64 -3.55 -5.92
N THR A 39 -12.25 -4.35 -6.90
CA THR A 39 -11.34 -3.94 -7.95
C THR A 39 -11.46 -2.42 -8.09
N PHE A 40 -10.37 -1.71 -7.82
CA PHE A 40 -10.24 -0.26 -7.97
C PHE A 40 -11.10 0.22 -9.15
N SER A 41 -12.26 0.85 -8.84
CA SER A 41 -13.14 1.35 -9.89
C SER A 41 -12.35 2.39 -10.67
N GLU A 42 -12.20 2.11 -11.95
CA GLU A 42 -11.42 2.88 -12.90
C GLU A 42 -11.84 4.35 -12.80
N VAL A 43 -10.85 5.22 -12.61
CA VAL A 43 -11.07 6.67 -12.69
C VAL A 43 -11.69 6.95 -14.06
N ARG A 44 -12.93 7.43 -14.04
CA ARG A 44 -13.77 7.58 -15.24
C ARG A 44 -13.82 9.06 -15.64
N GLU A 45 -13.82 9.34 -16.94
CA GLU A 45 -14.07 10.71 -17.42
C GLU A 45 -15.48 11.15 -17.01
N TYR A 46 -15.58 12.34 -16.44
CA TYR A 46 -16.84 12.96 -16.03
C TYR A 46 -17.82 13.00 -17.21
N GLN A 47 -19.06 12.60 -16.95
CA GLN A 47 -20.17 12.72 -17.86
C GLN A 47 -21.20 13.69 -17.28
N TYR A 48 -21.96 14.32 -18.17
CA TYR A 48 -23.03 15.22 -17.77
C TYR A 48 -24.08 14.47 -16.93
N GLY A 49 -24.31 14.93 -15.71
CA GLY A 49 -25.18 14.27 -14.73
C GLY A 49 -24.44 13.67 -13.54
N ASP A 50 -23.11 13.57 -13.62
CA ASP A 50 -22.28 13.18 -12.48
C ASP A 50 -22.19 14.30 -11.43
N ASP A 51 -22.04 13.93 -10.16
CA ASP A 51 -21.83 14.91 -9.09
C ASP A 51 -20.45 15.56 -9.23
N VAL A 52 -20.41 16.88 -9.43
CA VAL A 52 -19.19 17.68 -9.55
C VAL A 52 -18.28 17.52 -8.31
N ARG A 53 -18.83 17.18 -7.14
CA ARG A 53 -18.04 16.93 -5.92
C ARG A 53 -17.22 15.65 -5.99
N SER A 54 -17.57 14.73 -6.89
CA SER A 54 -16.83 13.49 -7.12
C SER A 54 -15.61 13.67 -8.03
N ILE A 55 -15.39 14.89 -8.56
CA ILE A 55 -14.25 15.18 -9.43
C ILE A 55 -12.94 15.02 -8.68
N ASP A 56 -12.08 14.16 -9.21
CA ASP A 56 -10.68 14.05 -8.82
C ASP A 56 -9.87 15.14 -9.56
N TRP A 57 -9.60 16.23 -8.84
CA TRP A 57 -8.82 17.35 -9.37
C TRP A 57 -7.35 16.99 -9.67
N ASN A 58 -6.78 15.98 -9.01
CA ASN A 58 -5.40 15.56 -9.27
C ASN A 58 -5.28 14.85 -10.61
N VAL A 59 -6.24 13.97 -10.92
CA VAL A 59 -6.30 13.28 -12.22
C VAL A 59 -6.70 14.26 -13.31
N THR A 60 -7.70 15.10 -13.03
CA THR A 60 -8.14 16.15 -13.96
C THR A 60 -7.00 17.07 -14.38
N ALA A 61 -6.14 17.50 -13.44
CA ALA A 61 -4.99 18.34 -13.74
C ALA A 61 -3.94 17.66 -14.64
N ARG A 62 -3.84 16.32 -14.62
CA ARG A 62 -2.87 15.55 -15.43
C ARG A 62 -3.35 15.33 -16.86
N PHE A 63 -4.64 15.08 -17.05
CA PHE A 63 -5.22 14.73 -18.34
C PHE A 63 -5.92 15.90 -19.04
N GLY A 64 -6.14 17.02 -18.33
CA GLY A 64 -6.78 18.23 -18.88
C GLY A 64 -8.29 18.07 -19.14
N ARG A 65 -8.89 16.98 -18.65
CA ARG A 65 -10.33 16.67 -18.76
C ARG A 65 -10.84 16.23 -17.38
N PRO A 66 -12.10 16.53 -16.99
CA PRO A 66 -12.57 16.19 -15.65
C PRO A 66 -12.75 14.69 -15.49
N TYR A 67 -12.25 14.13 -14.39
CA TYR A 67 -12.40 12.72 -14.03
C TYR A 67 -13.05 12.58 -12.66
N ILE A 68 -13.85 11.52 -12.47
CA ILE A 68 -14.48 11.16 -11.19
C ILE A 68 -13.84 9.89 -10.62
N LYS A 69 -13.86 9.78 -9.29
CA LYS A 69 -13.36 8.61 -8.55
C LYS A 69 -14.46 7.61 -8.21
#